data_AF-A0A428CBM4-F1
#
_entry.id   AF-A0A428CBM4-F1
#
_cell.length_a   1.000
_cell.length_b   1.000
_cell.length_c   1.000
_cell.angle_alpha   90.00
_cell.angle_beta   90.00
_cell.angle_gamma   90.00
#
_symmetry.space_group_name_H-M   'P 1'
#
loop_
_entity.id
_entity.type
_entity.pdbx_description
1 polymer ?
#
loop_
_entity_poly.entity_id
_entity_poly.type
_entity_poly.pdbx_seq_one_letter_code
_entity_poly.pdbx_strand_id
1 'polypeptide(L)'
;MAKNDYWVVVYKILSYYFQKMKDGDLADENEINASALEIPHLYLMDVYRNLFDDGFLTGTCVTGDMSGKVYIENLSLVRITTKGIEYLEDNSKMKQAYKILKEIKDWIPGM
;
A
#
# COMPACT_ATOMS: atom_id res chain seq x y z
N MET A 1 -10.50 -13.30 -0.04
CA MET A 1 -10.54 -12.07 0.77
C MET A 1 -11.13 -10.96 -0.08
N ALA A 2 -11.88 -10.03 0.52
CA ALA A 2 -12.48 -8.92 -0.21
C ALA A 2 -11.41 -7.92 -0.68
N LYS A 3 -11.68 -7.15 -1.75
CA LYS A 3 -10.74 -6.18 -2.33
C LYS A 3 -10.33 -5.06 -1.35
N ASN A 4 -11.20 -4.78 -0.38
CA ASN A 4 -11.05 -3.79 0.69
C ASN A 4 -10.59 -4.40 2.03
N ASP A 5 -10.29 -5.70 2.06
CA ASP A 5 -9.71 -6.33 3.25
C ASP A 5 -8.37 -5.66 3.60
N TYR A 6 -8.14 -5.42 4.89
CA TYR A 6 -6.97 -4.71 5.39
C TYR A 6 -5.66 -5.28 4.85
N TRP A 7 -5.52 -6.60 4.87
CA TRP A 7 -4.29 -7.26 4.44
C TRP A 7 -4.10 -7.21 2.92
N VAL A 8 -5.20 -7.15 2.16
CA VAL A 8 -5.15 -6.93 0.72
C VAL A 8 -4.71 -5.51 0.38
N VAL A 9 -5.18 -4.50 1.13
CA VAL A 9 -4.76 -3.10 0.95
C VAL A 9 -3.29 -2.91 1.32
N VAL A 10 -2.86 -3.44 2.47
CA VAL A 10 -1.45 -3.46 2.89
C VAL A 10 -0.56 -4.06 1.81
N TYR A 11 -0.96 -5.20 1.24
CA TYR A 11 -0.19 -5.83 0.16
C TYR A 11 0.02 -4.92 -1.03
N LYS A 12 -1.05 -4.28 -1.50
CA LYS A 12 -1.03 -3.45 -2.70
C LYS A 12 -0.12 -2.25 -2.50
N ILE A 13 -0.22 -1.59 -1.34
CA ILE A 13 0.62 -0.46 -0.98
C ILE A 13 2.09 -0.87 -0.92
N LEU A 14 2.43 -1.92 -0.17
CA LEU A 14 3.82 -2.37 -0.05
C LEU A 14 4.39 -2.86 -1.39
N SER A 15 3.60 -3.60 -2.17
CA SER A 15 4.02 -4.07 -3.50
C SER A 15 4.27 -2.90 -4.46
N TYR A 16 3.44 -1.86 -4.39
CA TYR A 16 3.61 -0.64 -5.17
C TYR A 16 4.94 0.06 -4.85
N TYR A 17 5.23 0.32 -3.58
CA TYR A 17 6.49 0.96 -3.20
C TYR A 17 7.72 0.08 -3.47
N PHE A 18 7.58 -1.24 -3.33
CA PHE A 18 8.64 -2.16 -3.71
C PHE A 18 8.92 -2.13 -5.21
N GLN A 19 7.89 -2.03 -6.04
CA GLN A 19 8.04 -1.86 -7.48
C GLN A 19 8.72 -0.51 -7.81
N LYS A 20 8.25 0.61 -7.25
CA LYS A 20 8.88 1.93 -7.45
C LYS A 20 10.36 1.93 -7.06
N MET A 21 10.72 1.26 -5.97
CA MET A 21 12.11 1.10 -5.55
C MET A 21 12.97 0.35 -6.59
N LYS A 22 12.46 -0.75 -7.17
CA LYS A 22 13.17 -1.52 -8.20
C LYS A 22 13.32 -0.75 -9.52
N ASP A 23 12.29 0.00 -9.87
CA ASP A 23 12.22 0.75 -11.13
C ASP A 23 13.02 2.07 -11.03
N GLY A 24 13.39 2.50 -9.83
CA GLY A 24 14.13 3.75 -9.59
C GLY A 24 13.25 5.00 -9.62
N ASP A 25 11.92 4.82 -9.53
CA ASP A 25 10.91 5.86 -9.70
C ASP A 25 10.37 6.37 -8.35
N LEU A 26 9.74 7.53 -8.40
CA LEU A 26 8.98 8.09 -7.28
C LEU A 26 7.51 7.64 -7.32
N ALA A 27 6.86 7.66 -6.16
CA ALA A 27 5.43 7.41 -6.07
C ALA A 27 4.61 8.55 -6.71
N ASP A 28 3.56 8.15 -7.41
CA ASP A 28 2.57 9.02 -8.04
C ASP A 28 1.23 8.87 -7.31
N GLU A 29 0.68 10.00 -6.86
CA GLU A 29 -0.61 10.05 -6.15
C GLU A 29 -1.78 9.57 -7.00
N ASN A 30 -1.67 9.61 -8.33
CA ASN A 30 -2.70 9.11 -9.23
C ASN A 30 -2.74 7.58 -9.29
N GLU A 31 -1.63 6.91 -8.96
CA GLU A 31 -1.51 5.45 -9.01
C GLU A 31 -1.92 4.78 -7.69
N ILE A 32 -1.63 5.41 -6.54
CA ILE A 32 -1.87 4.84 -5.21
C ILE A 32 -2.75 5.73 -4.32
N ASN A 33 -4.01 5.90 -4.74
CA ASN A 33 -5.03 6.63 -3.98
C ASN A 33 -6.28 5.79 -3.68
N ALA A 34 -7.18 6.39 -2.89
CA ALA A 34 -8.41 5.77 -2.42
C ALA A 34 -9.32 5.30 -3.56
N SER A 35 -9.42 6.10 -4.64
CA SER A 35 -10.21 5.76 -5.83
C SER A 35 -9.61 4.59 -6.59
N ALA A 36 -8.30 4.59 -6.83
CA ALA A 36 -7.58 3.51 -7.52
C ALA A 36 -7.68 2.17 -6.74
N LEU A 37 -7.72 2.24 -5.41
CA LEU A 37 -7.86 1.08 -4.53
C LEU A 37 -9.32 0.68 -4.26
N GLU A 38 -10.29 1.50 -4.67
CA GLU A 38 -11.73 1.36 -4.39
C GLU A 38 -12.05 1.22 -2.89
N ILE A 39 -11.47 2.10 -2.07
CA ILE A 39 -11.67 2.13 -0.61
C ILE A 39 -11.91 3.55 -0.09
N PRO A 40 -12.52 3.72 1.09
CA PRO A 40 -12.65 5.05 1.71
C PRO A 40 -11.29 5.70 1.97
N HIS A 41 -11.19 7.02 1.77
CA HIS A 41 -9.95 7.77 1.96
C HIS A 41 -9.41 7.67 3.40
N LEU A 42 -10.28 7.82 4.41
CA LEU A 42 -9.88 7.68 5.82
C LEU A 42 -9.24 6.32 6.10
N TYR A 43 -9.82 5.25 5.54
CA TYR A 43 -9.28 3.91 5.70
C TYR A 43 -7.89 3.75 5.06
N LEU A 44 -7.68 4.32 3.87
CA LEU A 44 -6.36 4.35 3.25
C LEU A 44 -5.33 5.08 4.15
N MET A 45 -5.71 6.22 4.73
CA MET A 45 -4.83 6.98 5.59
C MET A 45 -4.51 6.26 6.91
N ASP A 46 -5.48 5.54 7.49
CA ASP A 46 -5.26 4.68 8.66
C ASP A 46 -4.30 3.52 8.35
N VAL A 47 -4.44 2.90 7.17
CA VAL A 47 -3.50 1.86 6.72
C VAL A 47 -2.11 2.46 6.57
N TYR A 48 -1.96 3.62 5.92
CA TYR A 48 -0.67 4.29 5.82
C TYR A 48 -0.08 4.57 7.19
N ARG A 49 -0.83 5.17 8.11
CA ARG A 49 -0.39 5.43 9.48
C ARG A 49 0.20 4.18 10.13
N ASN A 50 -0.53 3.05 10.10
CA ASN A 50 -0.04 1.79 10.66
C ASN A 50 1.25 1.31 9.97
N LEU A 51 1.34 1.42 8.65
CA LEU A 51 2.55 1.02 7.91
C LEU A 51 3.78 1.86 8.27
N PHE A 52 3.59 3.15 8.56
CA PHE A 52 4.66 4.02 9.04
C PHE A 52 5.01 3.73 10.51
N ASP A 53 4.01 3.65 11.38
CA ASP A 53 4.19 3.40 12.82
C ASP A 53 4.87 2.03 13.07
N ASP A 54 4.50 1.01 12.29
CA ASP A 54 5.13 -0.32 12.34
C ASP A 54 6.49 -0.37 11.61
N GLY A 55 6.91 0.69 10.92
CA GLY A 55 8.19 0.77 10.22
C GLY A 55 8.26 -0.05 8.93
N PHE A 56 7.13 -0.37 8.30
CA PHE A 56 7.08 -0.97 6.95
C PHE A 56 7.32 0.07 5.85
N LEU A 57 6.94 1.33 6.10
CA LEU A 57 7.19 2.49 5.24
C LEU A 57 8.00 3.57 6.00
N THR A 58 8.72 4.40 5.25
CA THR A 58 9.56 5.50 5.77
C THR A 58 9.67 6.65 4.76
N GLY A 59 10.52 7.65 5.05
CA GLY A 59 10.90 8.73 4.13
C GLY A 59 10.09 10.02 4.26
N THR A 60 8.97 9.98 4.97
CA THR A 60 8.17 11.16 5.33
C THR A 60 7.37 10.88 6.60
N CYS A 61 6.59 11.88 7.03
CA CYS A 61 5.73 11.81 8.20
C CYS A 61 4.27 11.58 7.76
N VAL A 62 3.57 10.72 8.49
CA VAL A 62 2.11 10.68 8.49
C VAL A 62 1.65 11.56 9.65
N THR A 63 1.00 12.68 9.34
CA THR A 63 0.55 13.65 10.35
C THR A 63 -0.97 13.71 10.37
N GLY A 64 -1.51 14.16 11.49
CA GLY A 64 -2.95 14.34 11.68
C GLY A 64 -3.26 15.79 12.05
N ASP A 65 -4.38 16.31 11.55
CA ASP A 65 -4.89 17.61 12.00
C ASP A 65 -5.79 17.48 13.23
N MET A 66 -6.20 18.62 13.78
CA MET A 66 -7.10 18.68 14.95
C MET A 66 -8.51 18.10 14.68
N SER A 67 -8.86 17.84 13.42
CA SER A 67 -10.12 17.19 13.03
C SER A 67 -10.00 15.66 12.93
N GLY A 68 -8.81 15.11 13.19
CA GLY A 68 -8.52 13.69 13.08
C GLY A 68 -8.29 13.22 11.65
N LYS A 69 -8.15 14.13 10.69
CA LYS A 69 -7.74 13.76 9.32
C LYS A 69 -6.26 13.47 9.31
N VAL A 70 -5.92 12.31 8.77
CA VAL A 70 -4.55 11.85 8.59
C VAL A 70 -4.13 12.16 7.15
N TYR A 71 -2.91 12.66 6.97
CA TYR A 71 -2.34 12.97 5.66
C TYR A 71 -0.85 12.64 5.60
N ILE A 72 -0.38 12.36 4.38
CA ILE A 72 1.04 12.17 4.07
C ILE A 72 1.55 13.49 3.52
N GLU A 73 2.59 14.05 4.13
CA GLU A 73 3.12 15.36 3.73
C GLU A 73 3.62 15.38 2.29
N ASN A 74 4.33 14.32 1.87
CA ASN A 74 4.76 14.16 0.49
C ASN A 74 4.88 12.67 0.11
N LEU A 75 3.93 12.21 -0.71
CA LEU A 75 3.87 10.82 -1.17
C LEU A 75 5.13 10.39 -1.94
N SER A 76 5.74 11.30 -2.69
CA SER A 76 6.95 10.99 -3.49
C SER A 76 8.17 10.67 -2.64
N LEU A 77 8.19 11.06 -1.35
CA LEU A 77 9.27 10.76 -0.42
C LEU A 77 9.11 9.41 0.27
N VAL A 78 7.94 8.78 0.16
CA VAL A 78 7.66 7.50 0.81
C VAL A 78 8.55 6.41 0.23
N ARG A 79 9.13 5.57 1.09
CA ARG A 79 9.97 4.42 0.74
C ARG A 79 9.53 3.19 1.53
N ILE A 80 9.64 2.02 0.90
CA ILE A 80 9.51 0.74 1.62
C ILE A 80 10.80 0.44 2.39
N THR A 81 10.67 -0.16 3.56
CA THR A 81 11.81 -0.61 4.37
C THR A 81 12.13 -2.09 4.13
N THR A 82 13.28 -2.58 4.61
CA THR A 82 13.58 -4.02 4.61
C THR A 82 12.49 -4.84 5.29
N LYS A 83 11.94 -4.35 6.41
CA LYS A 83 10.82 -4.99 7.11
C LYS A 83 9.56 -5.09 6.23
N GLY A 84 9.28 -4.06 5.43
CA GLY A 84 8.20 -4.07 4.46
C GLY A 84 8.40 -5.11 3.35
N ILE A 85 9.65 -5.27 2.90
CA ILE A 85 10.02 -6.27 1.87
C ILE A 85 9.92 -7.69 2.44
N GLU A 86 10.46 -7.94 3.63
CA GLU A 86 10.34 -9.23 4.32
C GLU A 86 8.87 -9.63 4.52
N TYR A 87 8.00 -8.67 4.86
CA TYR A 87 6.57 -8.93 4.96
C TYR A 87 5.95 -9.43 3.63
N LEU A 88 6.42 -8.93 2.48
CA LEU A 88 5.97 -9.39 1.17
C LEU A 88 6.46 -10.80 0.84
N GLU A 89 7.68 -11.15 1.25
CA GLU A 89 8.32 -12.43 0.90
C GLU A 89 7.92 -13.59 1.83
N ASP A 90 7.73 -13.32 3.13
CA ASP A 90 7.73 -14.36 4.16
C ASP A 90 6.34 -14.75 4.70
N ASN A 91 5.27 -14.01 4.36
CA ASN A 91 3.93 -14.28 4.91
C ASN A 91 3.08 -15.21 4.02
N SER A 92 2.64 -16.35 4.59
CA SER A 92 1.70 -17.29 3.95
C SER A 92 0.37 -16.64 3.56
N LYS A 93 -0.10 -15.67 4.35
CA LYS A 93 -1.26 -14.82 4.04
C LYS A 93 -1.03 -13.96 2.80
N MET A 94 0.20 -13.50 2.56
CA MET A 94 0.55 -12.72 1.36
C MET A 94 0.65 -13.58 0.12
N LYS A 95 1.17 -14.81 0.23
CA LYS A 95 1.07 -15.81 -0.84
C LYS A 95 -0.38 -16.08 -1.23
N GLN A 96 -1.30 -16.07 -0.27
CA GLN A 96 -2.74 -16.22 -0.52
C GLN A 96 -3.36 -14.97 -1.18
N ALA A 97 -3.02 -13.76 -0.71
CA ALA A 97 -3.48 -12.50 -1.30
C ALA A 97 -2.97 -12.31 -2.74
N TYR A 98 -1.69 -12.64 -3.01
CA TYR A 98 -1.09 -12.61 -4.35
C TYR A 98 -1.81 -13.56 -5.31
N LYS A 99 -2.12 -14.79 -4.88
CA LYS A 99 -2.89 -15.76 -5.68
C LYS A 99 -4.26 -15.21 -6.05
N ILE A 100 -4.99 -14.65 -5.10
CA ILE A 100 -6.32 -14.05 -5.33
C ILE A 100 -6.22 -12.88 -6.34
N LEU A 101 -5.22 -12.01 -6.21
CA LEU A 101 -5.04 -10.90 -7.14
C LEU A 101 -4.69 -11.38 -8.56
N LYS A 102 -3.87 -12.42 -8.68
CA LYS A 102 -3.55 -13.06 -9.96
C LYS A 102 -4.81 -13.67 -10.58
N GLU A 103 -5.63 -14.38 -9.80
CA GLU A 103 -6.90 -14.95 -10.26
C GLU A 103 -7.88 -13.88 -10.75
N ILE A 104 -8.00 -12.75 -10.05
CA ILE A 104 -8.85 -11.63 -10.49
C ILE A 104 -8.31 -11.01 -11.78
N LYS A 105 -6.98 -10.84 -11.89
CA LYS A 105 -6.34 -10.33 -13.11
C LYS A 105 -6.57 -11.27 -14.30
N ASP A 106 -6.49 -12.58 -14.09
CA ASP A 106 -6.72 -13.59 -15.12
C ASP A 106 -8.22 -13.69 -15.54
N TRP A 107 -9.15 -13.30 -14.66
CA TRP A 107 -10.59 -13.24 -14.95
C TRP A 107 -11.04 -11.98 -15.71
N ILE A 108 -10.25 -10.91 -15.68
CA ILE A 108 -10.52 -9.70 -16.47
C ILE A 108 -9.75 -9.85 -17.79
N PRO A 109 -10.41 -10.23 -18.91
CA PRO A 109 -9.71 -10.40 -20.18
C PRO A 109 -9.37 -9.00 -20.72
N GLY A 110 -8.07 -8.67 -20.82
CA GLY A 110 -7.63 -7.43 -21.49
C GLY A 110 -6.53 -6.60 -20.82
N MET A 111 -5.59 -7.21 -20.10
CA MET A 111 -4.25 -6.62 -19.90
C MET A 111 -3.19 -7.53 -20.50
#